data_AF-A0A7C2A5U6-F1
#
_entry.id   AF-A0A7C2A5U6-F1
#
_cell.length_a   1.000
_cell.length_b   1.000
_cell.length_c   1.000
_cell.angle_alpha   90.00
_cell.angle_beta   90.00
_cell.angle_gamma   90.00
#
_symmetry.space_group_name_H-M   'P 1'
#
loop_
_entity.id
_entity.type
_entity.pdbx_description
1 polymer ?
#
loop_
_entity_poly.entity_id
_entity_poly.type
_entity_poly.pdbx_seq_one_letter_code
_entity_poly.pdbx_strand_id
1 'polypeptide(L)'
;MRLTDSLLKYMADLTERYCEQCSMETPFLWFTTREVKDAPASWTKGRRTSAYHYYGVTYHGANAVFINVRLHKTRKSIQNTVSHELVHLRFPYLSHGIEFDKKTNQIIKGKVFPPYKGKIERGETTCH
;
A
#
# COMPACT_ATOMS: atom_id res chain seq x y z
N MET A 1 9.87 -8.44 13.97
CA MET A 1 9.87 -7.54 15.15
C MET A 1 8.67 -7.91 16.02
N ARG A 2 8.70 -7.62 17.33
CA ARG A 2 7.49 -7.76 18.17
C ARG A 2 6.54 -6.62 17.83
N LEU A 3 5.25 -6.93 17.68
CA LEU A 3 4.21 -5.93 17.54
C LEU A 3 3.99 -5.27 18.90
N THR A 4 4.19 -3.96 18.98
CA THR A 4 3.96 -3.12 20.16
C THR A 4 3.12 -1.93 19.75
N ASP A 5 2.43 -1.30 20.70
CA ASP A 5 1.59 -0.12 20.42
C ASP A 5 2.40 1.03 19.82
N SER A 6 3.63 1.21 20.28
CA SER A 6 4.56 2.20 19.72
C SER A 6 4.93 1.90 18.26
N LEU A 7 5.06 0.62 17.88
CA LEU A 7 5.35 0.23 16.52
C LEU A 7 4.11 0.36 15.62
N LEU A 8 2.93 -0.01 16.15
CA LEU A 8 1.64 0.17 15.48
C LEU A 8 1.41 1.64 15.15
N LYS A 9 1.55 2.53 16.15
CA LYS A 9 1.43 3.98 15.96
C LYS A 9 2.42 4.47 14.91
N TYR A 10 3.68 4.05 14.99
CA TYR A 10 4.70 4.41 14.01
C TYR A 10 4.30 4.01 12.58
N MET A 11 3.76 2.81 12.37
CA MET A 11 3.34 2.34 11.04
C MET A 11 2.10 3.06 10.53
N ALA A 12 1.14 3.38 11.41
CA ALA A 12 -0.02 4.20 11.06
C ALA A 12 0.41 5.60 10.62
N ASP A 13 1.17 6.32 11.45
CA ASP A 13 1.68 7.68 11.16
C ASP A 13 2.54 7.69 9.87
N LEU A 14 3.30 6.61 9.63
CA LEU A 14 4.11 6.44 8.42
C LEU A 14 3.24 6.27 7.17
N THR A 15 2.22 5.42 7.26
CA THR A 15 1.31 5.15 6.15
C THR A 15 0.55 6.41 5.78
N GLU A 16 -0.02 7.10 6.77
CA GLU A 16 -0.77 8.34 6.57
C GLU A 16 0.07 9.39 5.85
N ARG A 17 1.28 9.67 6.35
CA ARG A 17 2.21 10.61 5.70
C ARG A 17 2.54 10.22 4.26
N TYR A 18 2.74 8.94 3.99
CA TYR A 18 3.01 8.47 2.62
C TYR A 18 1.77 8.55 1.73
N CYS A 19 0.58 8.36 2.27
CA CYS A 19 -0.69 8.53 1.55
C CYS A 19 -0.93 10.01 1.19
N GLU A 20 -0.68 10.93 2.12
CA GLU A 20 -0.68 12.39 1.86
C GLU A 20 0.29 12.75 0.73
N GLN A 21 1.53 12.25 0.80
CA GLN A 21 2.51 12.44 -0.27
C GLN A 21 2.03 11.87 -1.60
N CYS A 22 1.29 10.76 -1.60
CA CYS A 22 0.75 10.16 -2.81
C CYS A 22 -0.56 10.79 -3.29
N SER A 23 -1.13 11.73 -2.54
CA SER A 23 -2.50 12.25 -2.74
C SER A 23 -3.52 11.12 -2.88
N MET A 24 -3.52 10.18 -1.93
CA MET A 24 -4.45 9.05 -1.86
C MET A 24 -5.06 8.93 -0.47
N GLU A 25 -6.22 8.26 -0.38
CA GLU A 25 -6.81 7.89 0.89
C GLU A 25 -5.96 6.86 1.63
N THR A 26 -5.94 6.95 2.96
CA THR A 26 -5.25 5.97 3.80
C THR A 26 -5.96 4.61 3.72
N PRO A 27 -5.26 3.53 3.34
CA PRO A 27 -5.87 2.20 3.25
C PRO A 27 -6.13 1.62 4.65
N PHE A 28 -7.02 0.62 4.71
CA PHE A 28 -7.11 -0.24 5.90
C PHE A 28 -5.79 -0.97 6.12
N LEU A 29 -5.30 -0.97 7.36
CA LEU A 29 -4.04 -1.61 7.72
C LEU A 29 -4.27 -2.87 8.54
N TRP A 30 -3.59 -3.95 8.12
CA TRP A 30 -3.47 -5.18 8.88
C TRP A 30 -2.00 -5.45 9.18
N PHE A 31 -1.71 -5.89 10.41
CA PHE A 31 -0.32 -6.12 10.87
C PHE A 31 -0.04 -7.59 11.20
N THR A 32 -1.09 -8.41 11.23
CA THR A 32 -1.05 -9.83 11.53
C THR A 32 -1.81 -10.63 10.47
N THR A 33 -1.38 -11.87 10.27
CA THR A 33 -2.09 -12.79 9.37
C THR A 33 -3.45 -13.20 9.91
N ARG A 34 -3.70 -13.01 11.22
CA ARG A 34 -5.01 -13.20 11.83
C ARG A 34 -5.99 -12.14 11.33
N GLU A 35 -5.62 -10.87 11.31
CA GLU A 35 -6.50 -9.81 10.78
C GLU A 35 -6.86 -10.04 9.31
N VAL A 36 -5.91 -10.51 8.48
CA VAL A 36 -6.19 -10.91 7.09
C VAL A 36 -7.18 -12.08 7.01
N LYS A 37 -7.10 -13.04 7.95
CA LYS A 37 -8.05 -14.16 8.03
C LYS A 37 -9.39 -13.73 8.64
N ASP A 38 -9.44 -12.72 9.47
CA ASP A 38 -10.71 -12.27 10.07
C ASP A 38 -11.47 -11.32 9.12
N ALA A 39 -10.76 -10.71 8.15
CA ALA A 39 -11.36 -9.91 7.08
C ALA A 39 -12.31 -10.72 6.16
N PRO A 40 -13.28 -10.05 5.50
CA PRO A 40 -14.16 -10.69 4.53
C PRO A 40 -13.38 -11.47 3.46
N ALA A 41 -13.84 -12.68 3.13
CA ALA A 41 -13.18 -13.53 2.14
C ALA A 41 -13.13 -12.87 0.74
N SER A 42 -14.14 -12.05 0.42
CA SER A 42 -14.18 -11.27 -0.83
C SER A 42 -13.03 -10.26 -0.94
N TRP A 43 -12.59 -9.67 0.17
CA TRP A 43 -11.50 -8.68 0.21
C TRP A 43 -10.13 -9.34 0.05
N THR A 44 -9.99 -10.58 0.50
CA THR A 44 -8.70 -11.29 0.58
C THR A 44 -8.55 -12.39 -0.48
N LYS A 45 -9.43 -12.41 -1.49
CA LYS A 45 -9.48 -13.43 -2.54
C LYS A 45 -8.10 -13.63 -3.20
N GLY A 46 -7.66 -14.87 -3.30
CA GLY A 46 -6.40 -15.26 -3.93
C GLY A 46 -5.13 -15.09 -3.08
N ARG A 47 -5.19 -14.34 -1.97
CA ARG A 47 -4.01 -14.10 -1.10
C ARG A 47 -4.24 -14.33 0.40
N ARG A 48 -5.45 -14.70 0.80
CA ARG A 48 -5.85 -14.97 2.21
C ARG A 48 -4.95 -16.00 2.91
N THR A 49 -4.62 -17.10 2.22
CA THR A 49 -3.87 -18.22 2.80
C THR A 49 -2.36 -18.12 2.62
N SER A 50 -1.88 -17.30 1.68
CA SER A 50 -0.45 -17.17 1.35
C SER A 50 0.21 -15.90 1.90
N ALA A 51 -0.57 -14.95 2.45
CA ALA A 51 -0.06 -13.67 2.96
C ALA A 51 1.13 -13.82 3.93
N TYR A 52 1.19 -14.91 4.70
CA TYR A 52 2.25 -15.14 5.68
C TYR A 52 3.66 -15.26 5.10
N HIS A 53 3.80 -15.57 3.81
CA HIS A 53 5.09 -15.65 3.12
C HIS A 53 5.67 -14.29 2.72
N TYR A 54 4.83 -13.25 2.67
CA TYR A 54 5.21 -11.95 2.14
C TYR A 54 5.46 -10.96 3.27
N TYR A 55 6.38 -10.02 3.03
CA TYR A 55 6.62 -8.88 3.91
C TYR A 55 5.44 -7.92 3.92
N GLY A 56 4.75 -7.76 2.80
CA GLY A 56 3.53 -6.99 2.67
C GLY A 56 2.65 -7.52 1.53
N VAL A 57 1.37 -7.16 1.56
CA VAL A 57 0.41 -7.48 0.51
C VAL A 57 -0.59 -6.36 0.34
N THR A 58 -0.72 -5.89 -0.90
CA THR A 58 -1.80 -4.97 -1.32
C THR A 58 -3.05 -5.73 -1.77
N TYR A 59 -4.21 -5.27 -1.29
CA TYR A 59 -5.55 -5.75 -1.67
C TYR A 59 -6.36 -4.61 -2.32
N HIS A 60 -6.20 -4.42 -3.63
CA HIS A 60 -6.79 -3.29 -4.36
C HIS A 60 -8.31 -3.15 -4.19
N GLY A 61 -9.05 -4.25 -4.27
CA GLY A 61 -10.52 -4.23 -4.19
C GLY A 61 -11.08 -3.83 -2.83
N ALA A 62 -10.24 -3.77 -1.79
CA ALA A 62 -10.64 -3.41 -0.43
C ALA A 62 -9.97 -2.12 0.08
N ASN A 63 -9.15 -1.46 -0.76
CA ASN A 63 -8.22 -0.40 -0.34
C ASN A 63 -7.51 -0.77 0.98
N ALA A 64 -6.89 -1.96 1.01
CA ALA A 64 -6.27 -2.50 2.21
C ALA A 64 -4.83 -2.96 1.96
N VAL A 65 -3.99 -2.81 2.98
CA VAL A 65 -2.59 -3.23 2.98
C VAL A 65 -2.32 -4.08 4.22
N PHE A 66 -1.74 -5.25 4.01
CA PHE A 66 -1.16 -6.06 5.06
C PHE A 66 0.35 -5.83 5.13
N ILE A 67 0.87 -5.63 6.35
CA ILE A 67 2.31 -5.56 6.64
C ILE A 67 2.68 -6.64 7.65
N ASN A 68 3.51 -7.61 7.25
CA ASN A 68 3.89 -8.73 8.09
C ASN A 68 5.03 -8.36 9.05
N VAL A 69 4.68 -7.74 10.17
CA VAL A 69 5.63 -7.21 11.17
C VAL A 69 6.60 -8.27 11.71
N ARG A 70 6.19 -9.55 11.70
CA ARG A 70 7.02 -10.66 12.17
C ARG A 70 8.25 -10.86 11.30
N LEU A 71 8.15 -10.64 9.98
CA LEU A 71 9.27 -10.84 9.05
C LEU A 71 10.28 -9.69 9.06
N HIS A 72 9.86 -8.48 9.45
CA HIS A 72 10.76 -7.33 9.51
C HIS A 72 11.72 -7.39 10.70
N LYS A 73 12.98 -7.00 10.47
CA LYS A 73 13.99 -6.85 11.54
C LYS A 73 14.28 -5.39 11.91
N THR A 74 13.96 -4.45 11.02
CA THR A 74 14.28 -3.03 11.19
C THR A 74 13.14 -2.12 10.72
N ARG A 75 13.09 -0.90 11.26
CA ARG A 75 12.16 0.14 10.80
C ARG A 75 12.36 0.53 9.34
N LYS A 76 13.61 0.48 8.85
CA LYS A 76 13.93 0.76 7.44
C LYS A 76 13.28 -0.26 6.52
N SER A 77 13.29 -1.54 6.89
CA SER A 77 12.61 -2.59 6.14
C SER A 77 11.09 -2.36 6.09
N ILE A 78 10.48 -1.93 7.21
CA ILE A 78 9.07 -1.55 7.25
C ILE A 78 8.78 -0.36 6.33
N GLN A 79 9.60 0.70 6.37
CA GLN A 79 9.44 1.87 5.48
C GLN A 79 9.45 1.48 4.01
N ASN A 80 10.38 0.60 3.63
CA ASN A 80 10.48 0.13 2.26
C ASN A 80 9.23 -0.65 1.85
N THR A 81 8.72 -1.54 2.71
CA THR A 81 7.52 -2.33 2.42
C THR A 81 6.26 -1.48 2.40
N VAL A 82 6.04 -0.58 3.35
CA VAL A 82 4.89 0.34 3.31
C VAL A 82 4.91 1.16 2.02
N SER A 83 6.07 1.71 1.64
CA SER A 83 6.19 2.45 0.38
C SER A 83 5.93 1.57 -0.85
N HIS A 84 6.41 0.33 -0.86
CA HIS A 84 6.17 -0.65 -1.92
C HIS A 84 4.68 -0.93 -2.12
N GLU A 85 3.97 -1.27 -1.05
CA GLU A 85 2.54 -1.56 -1.12
C GLU A 85 1.71 -0.33 -1.51
N LEU A 86 2.07 0.86 -1.03
CA LEU A 86 1.39 2.10 -1.43
C LEU A 86 1.63 2.45 -2.91
N VAL A 87 2.80 2.15 -3.47
CA VAL A 87 3.03 2.30 -4.92
C VAL A 87 2.13 1.37 -5.72
N HIS A 88 1.90 0.12 -5.25
CA HIS A 88 0.92 -0.76 -5.88
C HIS A 88 -0.47 -0.13 -5.87
N LEU A 89 -0.97 0.33 -4.72
CA LEU A 89 -2.28 0.98 -4.64
C LEU A 89 -2.37 2.21 -5.55
N ARG A 90 -1.36 3.07 -5.53
CA ARG A 90 -1.37 4.35 -6.22
C ARG A 90 -1.18 4.24 -7.73
N PHE A 91 -0.37 3.28 -8.17
CA PHE A 91 0.04 3.08 -9.56
C PHE A 91 -0.17 1.61 -9.97
N PRO A 92 -1.43 1.12 -10.04
CA PRO A 92 -1.73 -0.29 -10.26
C PRO A 92 -1.27 -0.82 -11.62
N TYR A 93 -0.99 0.07 -12.58
CA TYR A 93 -0.47 -0.25 -13.91
C TYR A 93 1.07 -0.40 -13.94
N LEU A 94 1.76 -0.12 -12.84
CA LEU A 94 3.22 -0.12 -12.78
C LEU A 94 3.73 -1.48 -12.29
N SER A 95 4.39 -2.22 -13.19
CA SER A 95 5.09 -3.47 -12.85
C SER A 95 6.36 -3.21 -12.05
N HIS A 96 6.81 -4.20 -11.28
CA HIS A 96 8.09 -4.16 -10.59
C HIS A 96 9.25 -3.95 -11.57
N GLY A 97 10.05 -2.92 -11.34
CA GLY A 97 11.15 -2.50 -12.19
C GLY A 97 11.68 -1.12 -11.79
N ILE A 98 12.58 -0.55 -12.59
CA ILE A 98 13.31 0.68 -12.26
C ILE A 98 12.37 1.84 -11.92
N GLU A 99 11.29 2.04 -12.69
CA GLU A 99 10.34 3.12 -12.41
C GLU A 99 9.52 2.88 -11.14
N PHE A 100 9.19 1.62 -10.84
CA PHE A 100 8.55 1.24 -9.57
C PHE A 100 9.47 1.58 -8.40
N ASP A 101 10.73 1.13 -8.46
CA ASP A 101 11.73 1.38 -7.41
C ASP A 101 12.03 2.87 -7.25
N LYS A 102 11.95 3.64 -8.33
CA LYS A 102 12.07 5.08 -8.29
C LYS A 102 10.90 5.72 -7.55
N LYS A 103 9.65 5.26 -7.76
CA LYS A 103 8.49 5.76 -7.02
C LYS A 103 8.58 5.44 -5.53
N THR A 104 8.95 4.21 -5.17
CA THR A 104 9.09 3.84 -3.76
C THR A 104 10.15 4.71 -3.07
N ASN A 105 11.32 4.87 -3.69
CA ASN A 105 12.37 5.73 -3.17
C ASN A 105 11.97 7.22 -3.10
N GLN A 106 11.17 7.70 -4.05
CA GLN A 106 10.67 9.07 -4.04
C GLN A 106 9.75 9.33 -2.84
N ILE A 107 8.84 8.41 -2.53
CA ILE A 107 7.97 8.50 -1.35
C ILE A 107 8.82 8.52 -0.06
N ILE A 108 9.78 7.59 0.05
CA ILE A 108 10.68 7.53 1.22
C ILE A 108 11.46 8.83 1.40
N LYS A 109 11.84 9.51 0.30
CA LYS A 109 12.54 10.81 0.32
C LYS A 109 11.61 12.01 0.53
N GLY A 110 10.30 11.79 0.68
CA GLY A 110 9.33 12.84 0.95
C GLY A 110 8.78 13.56 -0.28
N LYS A 111 8.92 12.99 -1.47
CA LYS A 111 8.33 13.58 -2.69
C LYS A 111 6.81 13.57 -2.59
N VAL A 112 6.21 14.73 -2.85
CA VAL A 112 4.75 14.87 -3.03
C VAL A 112 4.39 14.66 -4.49
N PHE A 113 3.38 13.83 -4.72
CA PHE A 113 2.79 13.54 -6.01
C PHE A 113 1.47 14.30 -6.13
N PRO A 114 1.16 14.88 -7.30
CA PRO A 114 -0.13 15.51 -7.50
C PRO A 114 -1.26 14.46 -7.43
N PRO A 115 -2.49 14.91 -7.13
CA PRO A 115 -3.68 14.07 -7.20
C PRO A 115 -3.76 13.31 -8.53
N TYR A 116 -4.34 12.10 -8.48
CA TYR A 116 -4.52 11.33 -9.70
C TYR A 116 -5.45 12.07 -10.64
N LYS A 117 -4.87 12.65 -11.68
CA LYS A 117 -5.63 13.03 -12.86
C LYS A 117 -5.90 11.73 -13.60
N GLY A 118 -7.03 11.08 -13.28
CA GLY A 118 -7.56 10.05 -14.17
C GLY A 118 -7.57 10.59 -15.59
N LYS A 119 -7.43 9.72 -16.60
CA LYS A 119 -7.65 10.16 -17.98
C LYS A 119 -9.02 10.86 -17.99
N ILE A 120 -9.04 12.16 -18.27
CA ILE A 120 -10.27 12.82 -18.71
C ILE A 120 -10.69 12.01 -19.93
N GLU A 121 -11.80 11.31 -19.84
CA GLU A 121 -12.45 10.71 -21.00
C GLU A 121 -12.70 11.86 -21.98
N ARG A 122 -11.81 12.00 -22.96
CA ARG A 122 -12.07 12.88 -24.10
C ARG A 122 -13.12 12.18 -24.95
N GLY A 123 -14.34 12.71 -24.92
CA GLY A 123 -15.25 12.68 -26.07
C GLY A 123 -16.53 11.91 -25.87
N GLU A 124 -17.49 12.49 -25.15
CA GLU A 124 -18.85 12.50 -25.66
C GLU A 124 -18.85 13.40 -26.91
N THR A 125 -18.72 12.80 -28.09
CA THR A 125 -19.14 13.46 -29.32
C THR A 125 -20.62 13.13 -29.49
N THR A 126 -21.48 14.03 -29.03
CA THR A 126 -22.85 14.13 -29.56
C THR A 126 -22.77 14.34 -31.06
N CYS A 127 -23.22 13.36 -31.83
CA CYS A 127 -23.66 13.59 -33.21
C CYS A 127 -25.18 13.66 -33.19
N HIS A 128 -25.68 14.82 -33.62
CA HIS A 128 -27.07 15.10 -33.99
C HIS A 128 -27.54 14.19 -35.13
#